data_AF-A0A7J2LRQ3-F1
#
_entry.id   AF-A0A7J2LRQ3-F1
#
_cell.length_a   1.000
_cell.length_b   1.000
_cell.length_c   1.000
_cell.angle_alpha   90.00
_cell.angle_beta   90.00
_cell.angle_gamma   90.00
#
_symmetry.space_group_name_H-M   'P 1'
#
loop_
_entity.id
_entity.type
_entity.pdbx_description
1 polymer ?
#
loop_
_entity_poly.entity_id
_entity_poly.type
_entity_poly.pdbx_seq_one_letter_code
_entity_poly.pdbx_strand_id
1 'polypeptide(L)'
;MDIKCVQGSWLFAVGELSIRIEHGQVEVFGAEYSSGDIILVPKYRSVPIYVINDSVLNIDFEDGYIAESKEALIPDDWKKLA
;
A
#
# COMPACT_ATOMS: atom_id res chain seq x y z
N MET A 1 -6.55 2.11 -12.31
CA MET A 1 -6.15 3.53 -12.15
C MET A 1 -4.69 3.55 -11.75
N ASP A 2 -3.85 4.32 -12.45
CA ASP A 2 -2.44 4.43 -12.08
C ASP A 2 -2.24 5.60 -11.11
N ILE A 3 -1.50 5.34 -10.02
CA ILE A 3 -1.04 6.37 -9.08
C ILE A 3 0.48 6.35 -8.99
N LYS A 4 1.07 7.53 -8.89
CA LYS A 4 2.49 7.72 -8.61
C LYS A 4 2.66 8.02 -7.14
N CYS A 5 3.51 7.28 -6.47
CA CYS A 5 3.73 7.38 -5.05
C CYS A 5 5.20 7.69 -4.78
N VAL A 6 5.44 8.65 -3.91
CA VAL A 6 6.79 9.11 -3.55
C VAL A 6 7.32 8.27 -2.40
N GLN A 7 8.60 7.92 -2.45
CA GLN A 7 9.29 7.27 -1.36
C GLN A 7 9.01 7.92 0.00
N GLY A 8 8.73 7.10 1.00
CA GLY A 8 8.46 7.52 2.37
C GLY A 8 7.01 7.94 2.63
N SER A 9 6.15 8.00 1.60
CA SER A 9 4.72 8.24 1.81
C SER A 9 3.98 6.96 2.21
N TRP A 10 2.79 7.15 2.76
CA TRP A 10 1.88 6.08 3.13
C TRP A 10 0.61 6.14 2.30
N LEU A 11 0.07 4.98 1.98
CA LEU A 11 -1.28 4.83 1.47
C LEU A 11 -2.11 4.02 2.46
N PHE A 12 -3.33 4.47 2.71
CA PHE A 12 -4.34 3.71 3.41
C PHE A 12 -5.34 3.18 2.39
N ALA A 13 -5.31 1.87 2.16
CA ALA A 13 -6.22 1.20 1.24
C ALA A 13 -7.33 0.50 2.01
N VAL A 14 -8.59 0.71 1.61
CA VAL A 14 -9.77 0.19 2.30
C VAL A 14 -10.73 -0.42 1.28
N GLY A 15 -11.29 -1.58 1.62
CA GLY A 15 -12.33 -2.23 0.83
C GLY A 15 -11.78 -3.25 -0.17
N GLU A 16 -12.65 -3.69 -1.08
CA GLU A 16 -12.40 -4.68 -2.12
C GLU A 16 -11.68 -4.03 -3.31
N LEU A 17 -10.35 -4.21 -3.35
CA LEU A 17 -9.48 -3.70 -4.40
C LEU A 17 -8.24 -4.57 -4.61
N SER A 18 -7.66 -4.48 -5.80
CA SER A 18 -6.36 -5.07 -6.12
C SER A 18 -5.36 -4.00 -6.53
N ILE A 19 -4.12 -4.15 -6.09
CA ILE A 19 -3.03 -3.21 -6.37
C ILE A 19 -1.88 -3.97 -6.99
N ARG A 20 -1.61 -3.73 -8.27
CA ARG A 20 -0.43 -4.23 -8.97
C ARG A 20 0.68 -3.19 -8.89
N ILE A 21 1.88 -3.62 -8.55
CA ILE A 21 3.06 -2.76 -8.57
C ILE A 21 3.61 -2.79 -10.00
N GLU A 22 3.45 -1.71 -10.74
CA GLU A 22 3.99 -1.61 -12.09
C GLU A 22 5.49 -1.30 -12.04
N HIS A 23 5.88 -0.45 -11.09
CA HIS A 23 7.28 -0.08 -10.84
C HIS A 23 7.48 0.25 -9.37
N GLY A 24 8.66 -0.06 -8.84
CA GLY A 24 9.09 0.33 -7.50
C GLY A 24 8.94 -0.78 -6.48
N GLN A 25 8.81 -0.40 -5.21
CA GLN A 25 8.77 -1.31 -4.08
C GLN A 25 7.96 -0.68 -2.94
N VAL A 26 7.09 -1.48 -2.33
CA VAL A 26 6.25 -1.07 -1.20
C VAL A 26 6.26 -2.14 -0.10
N GLU A 27 5.86 -1.76 1.11
CA GLU A 27 5.71 -2.63 2.26
C GLU A 27 4.26 -2.60 2.76
N VAL A 28 3.71 -3.76 3.09
CA VAL A 28 2.41 -3.90 3.76
C VAL A 28 2.60 -4.74 5.01
N PHE A 29 2.39 -4.15 6.19
CA PHE A 29 2.57 -4.82 7.48
C PHE A 29 3.91 -5.59 7.60
N GLY A 30 5.02 -5.00 7.15
CA GLY A 30 6.35 -5.63 7.17
C GLY A 30 6.65 -6.60 6.02
N ALA A 31 5.69 -6.92 5.16
CA ALA A 31 5.93 -7.71 3.96
C ALA A 31 6.24 -6.80 2.76
N GLU A 32 7.36 -7.04 2.09
CA GLU A 32 7.77 -6.28 0.91
C GLU A 32 7.17 -6.86 -0.37
N TYR A 33 6.77 -5.97 -1.27
CA TYR A 33 6.22 -6.26 -2.59
C TYR A 33 6.94 -5.41 -3.63
N SER A 34 7.26 -6.01 -4.77
CA SER A 34 8.04 -5.42 -5.86
C SER A 34 7.28 -5.44 -7.19
N SER A 35 7.85 -4.83 -8.23
CA SER A 35 7.28 -4.80 -9.57
C SER A 35 6.78 -6.18 -10.03
N GLY A 36 5.53 -6.23 -10.48
CA GLY A 36 4.83 -7.45 -10.90
C GLY A 36 3.95 -8.09 -9.81
N ASP A 37 4.23 -7.80 -8.54
CA ASP A 37 3.43 -8.33 -7.43
C ASP A 37 2.04 -7.68 -7.36
N ILE A 38 1.12 -8.42 -6.74
CA ILE A 38 -0.28 -8.00 -6.56
C ILE A 38 -0.62 -8.08 -5.08
N ILE A 39 -1.10 -6.96 -4.53
CA ILE A 39 -1.67 -6.88 -3.19
C ILE A 39 -3.19 -6.93 -3.32
N LEU A 40 -3.82 -7.86 -2.61
CA LEU A 40 -5.27 -7.99 -2.56
C LEU A 40 -5.78 -7.44 -1.23
N VAL A 41 -6.73 -6.51 -1.30
CA VAL A 41 -7.46 -6.01 -0.13
C VAL A 41 -8.89 -6.53 -0.24
N PRO A 42 -9.28 -7.50 0.59
CA PRO A 42 -10.64 -8.02 0.58
C PRO A 42 -11.67 -7.03 1.14
N LYS A 43 -12.93 -7.27 0.82
CA LYS A 43 -14.05 -6.55 1.41
C LYS A 43 -13.98 -6.50 2.94
N TYR A 44 -14.32 -5.33 3.50
CA TYR A 44 -14.28 -5.03 4.94
C TYR A 44 -12.88 -5.09 5.57
N ARG A 45 -11.81 -5.03 4.77
CA ARG A 45 -10.44 -4.91 5.28
C ARG A 45 -9.82 -3.58 4.91
N SER A 46 -8.75 -3.25 5.62
CA SER A 46 -7.86 -2.17 5.28
C SER A 46 -6.42 -2.59 5.47
N VAL A 47 -5.53 -1.97 4.70
CA VAL A 47 -4.09 -2.19 4.80
C VAL A 47 -3.35 -0.86 4.68
N PRO A 48 -2.33 -0.62 5.53
CA PRO A 48 -1.37 0.44 5.33
C PRO A 48 -0.29 -0.03 4.35
N ILE A 49 0.04 0.82 3.38
CA ILE A 49 1.06 0.56 2.38
C ILE A 49 2.13 1.65 2.54
N TYR A 50 3.34 1.26 2.88
CA TYR A 50 4.48 2.16 2.95
C TYR A 50 5.28 2.09 1.66
N VAL A 51 5.62 3.24 1.09
CA VAL A 51 6.35 3.32 -0.18
C VAL A 51 7.85 3.30 0.10
N ILE A 52 8.50 2.15 -0.14
CA ILE A 52 9.95 1.98 0.11
C ILE A 52 10.76 2.78 -0.91
N ASN A 53 10.39 2.68 -2.18
CA ASN A 53 10.99 3.38 -3.31
C ASN A 53 9.89 4.04 -4.16
N ASP A 54 10.22 5.11 -4.89
CA ASP A 54 9.28 5.75 -5.84
C ASP A 54 8.58 4.70 -6.70
N SER A 55 7.25 4.67 -6.60
CA SER A 55 6.44 3.56 -7.11
C SER A 55 5.30 4.04 -8.03
N VAL A 56 4.96 3.20 -8.98
CA VAL A 56 3.75 3.34 -9.81
C VAL A 56 2.86 2.14 -9.52
N LEU A 57 1.66 2.41 -9.02
CA LEU A 57 0.70 1.39 -8.62
C LEU A 57 -0.51 1.46 -9.55
N ASN A 58 -0.86 0.33 -10.15
CA ASN A 58 -2.11 0.16 -10.89
C ASN A 58 -3.16 -0.45 -9.95
N ILE A 59 -4.22 0.30 -9.69
CA ILE A 59 -5.28 -0.09 -8.75
C ILE A 59 -6.57 -0.39 -9.50
N ASP A 60 -7.17 -1.54 -9.20
CA ASP A 60 -8.52 -1.89 -9.63
C ASP A 60 -9.46 -1.91 -8.43
N PHE A 61 -10.55 -1.16 -8.51
CA PHE A 61 -11.51 -0.97 -7.41
C PHE A 61 -12.82 -1.66 -7.74
N GLU A 62 -13.28 -2.55 -6.86
CA GLU A 62 -14.67 -3.02 -6.88
C GLU A 62 -15.53 -2.23 -5.89
N ASP A 63 -15.08 -2.08 -4.64
CA ASP A 63 -15.77 -1.35 -3.57
C ASP A 63 -14.77 -0.87 -2.50
N GLY A 64 -14.36 0.41 -2.53
CA GLY A 64 -13.33 0.89 -1.62
C GLY A 64 -12.76 2.27 -1.96
N TYR A 65 -11.69 2.64 -1.25
CA TYR A 65 -10.93 3.86 -1.54
C TYR A 65 -9.47 3.75 -1.10
N ILE A 66 -8.66 4.67 -1.62
CA ILE A 66 -7.28 4.89 -1.19
C ILE A 66 -7.13 6.35 -0.75
N ALA A 67 -6.43 6.55 0.37
CA ALA A 67 -6.03 7.87 0.85
C ALA A 67 -4.52 7.90 1.08
N GLU A 68 -3.86 8.99 0.67
CA GLU A 68 -2.45 9.22 0.96
C GLU A 68 -2.28 9.87 2.34
N SER A 69 -1.27 9.44 3.08
CA SER A 69 -0.85 10.03 4.35
C SER A 69 0.64 10.33 4.34
N LYS A 70 1.01 11.47 4.91
CA LYS A 70 2.40 11.82 5.22
C LYS A 70 2.82 11.35 6.61
N GLU A 71 1.86 11.02 7.46
CA GLU A 71 2.09 10.48 8.79
C GLU A 71 2.14 8.95 8.74
N ALA A 72 2.92 8.37 9.64
CA ALA A 72 3.06 6.92 9.73
C ALA A 72 1.74 6.25 10.14
N LEU A 73 1.30 5.27 9.36
CA LEU A 73 0.06 4.52 9.63
C LEU A 73 0.29 3.32 10.57
N ILE A 74 1.54 2.90 10.76
CA ILE A 74 1.92 1.88 11.72
C ILE A 74 2.81 2.54 12.79
N PRO A 75 2.39 2.57 14.07
CA PRO A 75 3.22 3.07 15.16
C PRO A 75 4.53 2.29 15.27
N ASP A 76 5.65 2.98 15.48
CA ASP A 76 6.97 2.32 15.57
C ASP A 76 7.07 1.31 16.71
N ASP A 77 6.29 1.50 17.78
CA ASP A 77 6.26 0.54 18.89
C ASP A 77 5.67 -0.82 18.50
N TRP A 78 4.82 -0.88 17.46
CA TRP A 78 4.28 -2.14 16.96
C TRP A 78 5.32 -2.93 16.17
N LYS A 79 6.24 -2.23 15.49
CA LYS A 79 7.31 -2.85 14.70
C LYS A 79 8.37 -3.54 15.58
N LYS A 80 8.53 -3.10 16.83
CA LYS A 80 9.53 -3.65 17.77
C LYS A 80 9.19 -5.05 18.29
N LEU A 81 7.96 -5.53 18.07
CA LEU A 81 7.44 -6.79 18.62
C LEU A 81 7.29 -7.90 17.57
N ALA A 82 7.66 -7.63 16.30
CA ALA A 82 7.56 -8.56 15.18
C ALA A 82 8.87 -9.32 14.92
#